data_AF-A0A973L5I5-F1
#
_entry.id   AF-A0A973L5I5-F1
#
_cell.length_a   1.000
_cell.length_b   1.000
_cell.length_c   1.000
_cell.angle_alpha   90.00
_cell.angle_beta   90.00
_cell.angle_gamma   90.00
#
_symmetry.space_group_name_H-M   'P 1'
#
loop_
_entity.id
_entity.type
_entity.pdbx_description
1 polymer ?
#
loop_
_entity_poly.entity_id
_entity_poly.type
_entity_poly.pdbx_seq_one_letter_code
_entity_poly.pdbx_strand_id
1 'polypeptide(L)'
;MKTALHDLADLGQTPWLDGHDLLTHGLADLTTQGIRGLARNPTHLPEKQNLLDVLRTTADAPLDTTADEALRALSGNPTLTTHLAIATAKIAYRTYKKVFTGMRWDELSGAGAHPQTCLWTSTTPTDPTLPTTKYIEALIGPDTITTMPHQTLEAFIDHGHVAPTLEDDTDPDAILSAFRHAGIDYDTLTSHLEKTGLRDSTYSFTEMLNELSAIRATL
;
A
#
# COMPACT_ATOMS: atom_id res chain seq x y z
N MET A 1 -9.35 -11.41 -22.39
CA MET A 1 -10.59 -11.23 -21.58
C MET A 1 -10.32 -10.06 -20.66
N LYS A 2 -11.23 -9.07 -20.55
CA LYS A 2 -11.03 -7.96 -19.62
C LYS A 2 -11.18 -8.48 -18.19
N THR A 3 -10.29 -8.09 -17.27
CA THR A 3 -10.29 -8.49 -15.85
C THR A 3 -10.38 -7.25 -14.96
N ALA A 4 -10.68 -7.42 -13.67
CA ALA A 4 -10.70 -6.32 -12.69
C ALA A 4 -9.40 -5.51 -12.66
N LEU A 5 -8.25 -6.12 -12.97
CA LEU A 5 -6.96 -5.41 -13.07
C LEU A 5 -6.90 -4.45 -14.26
N HIS A 6 -7.60 -4.74 -15.35
CA HIS A 6 -7.72 -3.81 -16.47
C HIS A 6 -8.57 -2.61 -16.08
N ASP A 7 -9.70 -2.85 -15.40
CA ASP A 7 -10.56 -1.79 -14.91
C ASP A 7 -9.84 -0.91 -13.87
N LEU A 8 -8.99 -1.51 -13.02
CA LEU A 8 -8.15 -0.78 -12.07
C LEU A 8 -7.14 0.15 -12.76
N ALA A 9 -6.48 -0.36 -13.81
CA ALA A 9 -5.56 0.42 -14.64
C ALA A 9 -6.28 1.54 -15.40
N ASP A 10 -7.50 1.30 -15.88
CA ASP A 10 -8.34 2.33 -16.51
C ASP A 10 -8.70 3.48 -15.54
N LEU A 11 -8.73 3.20 -14.23
CA LEU A 11 -8.90 4.21 -13.17
C LEU A 11 -7.58 4.85 -12.70
N GLY A 12 -6.46 4.53 -13.35
CA GLY A 12 -5.16 5.13 -13.05
C GLY A 12 -4.46 4.57 -11.81
N GLN A 13 -4.93 3.44 -11.27
CA GLN A 13 -4.23 2.72 -10.21
C GLN A 13 -3.40 1.56 -10.81
N THR A 14 -2.16 1.44 -10.35
CA THR A 14 -1.19 0.44 -10.82
C THR A 14 -1.09 -0.68 -9.78
N PRO A 15 -1.49 -1.93 -10.08
CA PRO A 15 -1.20 -3.07 -9.21
C PRO A 15 0.31 -3.38 -9.18
N TRP A 16 0.89 -3.46 -7.98
CA TRP A 16 2.24 -3.95 -7.75
C TRP A 16 2.18 -5.40 -7.26
N LEU A 17 2.80 -6.30 -8.02
CA LEU A 17 2.86 -7.73 -7.67
C LEU A 17 3.98 -8.01 -6.67
N ASP A 18 3.62 -8.55 -5.50
CA ASP A 18 4.56 -8.92 -4.45
C ASP A 18 4.61 -10.45 -4.29
N GLY A 19 5.75 -11.06 -4.65
CA GLY A 19 5.96 -12.52 -4.61
C GLY A 19 6.88 -13.06 -5.71
N HIS A 20 7.74 -14.02 -5.37
CA HIS A 20 8.79 -14.57 -6.25
C HIS A 20 8.25 -15.51 -7.36
N ASP A 21 7.24 -16.33 -7.10
CA ASP A 21 6.77 -17.36 -8.04
C ASP A 21 6.04 -16.79 -9.27
N LEU A 22 5.43 -15.61 -9.12
CA LEU A 22 4.82 -14.87 -10.23
C LEU A 22 5.88 -14.30 -11.20
N LEU A 23 7.16 -14.24 -10.79
CA LEU A 23 8.24 -13.60 -11.54
C LEU A 23 8.84 -14.50 -12.61
N THR A 24 8.77 -15.82 -12.44
CA THR A 24 9.33 -16.81 -13.37
C THR A 24 8.33 -17.26 -14.42
N HIS A 25 7.03 -17.35 -14.07
CA HIS A 25 6.00 -17.88 -14.98
C HIS A 25 4.72 -17.01 -15.06
N GLY A 26 4.39 -16.25 -14.01
CA GLY A 26 3.12 -15.51 -13.94
C GLY A 26 3.04 -14.22 -14.76
N LEU A 27 4.09 -13.38 -14.75
CA LEU A 27 4.05 -12.06 -15.38
C LEU A 27 3.83 -12.10 -16.90
N ALA A 28 4.48 -13.03 -17.59
CA ALA A 28 4.29 -13.21 -19.04
C ALA A 28 2.87 -13.68 -19.36
N ASP A 29 2.32 -14.60 -18.55
CA ASP A 29 0.95 -15.10 -18.70
C ASP A 29 -0.08 -14.00 -18.42
N LEU A 30 0.09 -13.22 -17.35
CA LEU A 30 -0.78 -12.09 -17.01
C LEU A 30 -0.75 -11.01 -18.12
N THR A 31 0.44 -10.71 -18.66
CA THR A 31 0.60 -9.77 -19.78
C THR A 31 -0.05 -10.30 -21.05
N THR A 32 0.06 -11.60 -21.32
CA THR A 32 -0.55 -12.29 -22.47
C THR A 32 -2.07 -12.35 -22.35
N GLN A 33 -2.60 -12.46 -21.12
CA GLN A 33 -4.03 -12.35 -20.82
C GLN A 33 -4.59 -10.93 -20.98
N GLY A 34 -3.71 -9.94 -21.21
CA GLY A 34 -4.06 -8.56 -21.52
C GLY A 34 -3.80 -7.59 -20.38
N ILE A 35 -3.42 -8.06 -19.19
CA ILE A 35 -3.27 -7.21 -17.99
C ILE A 35 -2.19 -6.15 -18.27
N ARG A 36 -2.50 -4.89 -17.93
CA ARG A 36 -1.63 -3.71 -18.10
C ARG A 36 -1.48 -2.99 -16.76
N GLY A 37 -0.49 -2.09 -16.68
CA GLY A 37 -0.26 -1.29 -15.48
C GLY A 37 0.32 -2.09 -14.31
N LEU A 38 1.06 -3.19 -14.56
CA LEU A 38 1.71 -3.94 -13.49
C LEU A 38 3.05 -3.28 -13.13
N ALA A 39 3.24 -2.95 -11.86
CA ALA A 39 4.54 -2.63 -11.28
C ALA A 39 5.15 -3.86 -10.60
N ARG A 40 6.47 -3.92 -10.53
CA ARG A 40 7.21 -5.01 -9.88
C ARG A 40 8.02 -4.47 -8.71
N ASN A 41 8.21 -5.32 -7.70
CA ASN A 41 9.22 -5.06 -6.70
C ASN A 41 10.62 -4.97 -7.34
N PRO A 42 11.25 -3.79 -7.29
CA PRO A 42 12.55 -3.50 -7.89
C PRO A 42 13.70 -4.30 -7.29
N THR A 43 13.56 -4.76 -6.05
CA THR A 43 14.58 -5.57 -5.35
C THR A 43 14.72 -6.97 -5.96
N HIS A 44 13.78 -7.38 -6.81
CA HIS A 44 13.82 -8.66 -7.52
C HIS A 44 14.42 -8.56 -8.94
N LEU A 45 14.94 -7.40 -9.35
CA LEU A 45 15.59 -7.26 -10.66
C LEU A 45 16.97 -7.94 -10.66
N PRO A 46 17.27 -8.83 -11.64
CA PRO A 46 18.51 -9.61 -11.66
C PRO A 46 19.76 -8.81 -12.06
N GLU A 47 19.62 -7.53 -12.43
CA GLU A 47 20.76 -6.66 -12.74
C GLU A 47 20.56 -5.27 -12.11
N LYS A 48 21.68 -4.61 -11.82
CA LYS A 48 21.83 -3.24 -11.29
C LYS A 48 21.24 -2.16 -12.23
N GLN A 49 19.98 -2.28 -12.63
CA GLN A 49 19.21 -1.14 -13.11
C GLN A 49 18.85 -0.32 -11.88
N ASN A 50 19.72 0.66 -11.61
CA ASN A 50 19.57 1.79 -10.71
C ASN A 50 18.48 1.65 -9.65
N LEU A 51 18.88 1.23 -8.45
CA LEU A 51 18.14 1.49 -7.19
C LEU A 51 17.69 2.97 -7.09
N LEU A 52 18.35 3.90 -7.79
CA LEU A 52 17.99 5.32 -7.88
C LEU A 52 16.77 5.64 -8.77
N ASP A 53 16.45 4.83 -9.78
CA ASP A 53 15.27 5.05 -10.64
C ASP A 53 13.98 4.53 -9.99
N VAL A 54 14.15 3.65 -9.01
CA VAL A 54 13.09 2.98 -8.27
C VAL A 54 12.79 3.68 -6.94
N LEU A 55 13.83 4.16 -6.24
CA LEU A 55 13.67 5.02 -5.06
C LEU A 55 13.17 6.42 -5.45
N ARG A 56 13.03 6.70 -6.76
CA ARG A 56 12.18 7.79 -7.23
C ARG A 56 10.72 7.38 -7.03
N THR A 57 10.31 7.73 -5.83
CA THR A 57 9.06 8.39 -5.54
C THR A 57 7.85 7.48 -5.32
N THR A 58 7.85 6.78 -4.18
CA THR A 58 6.64 6.32 -3.51
C THR A 58 6.57 6.81 -2.08
N ALA A 59 5.46 7.46 -1.69
CA ALA A 59 5.19 7.77 -0.28
C ALA A 59 4.40 6.59 0.28
N ASP A 60 5.00 5.86 1.21
CA ASP A 60 4.43 4.64 1.77
C ASP A 60 3.44 5.02 2.88
N ALA A 61 2.18 4.61 2.73
CA ALA A 61 1.20 4.65 3.81
C ALA A 61 0.84 3.20 4.18
N PRO A 62 1.52 2.62 5.19
CA PRO A 62 1.23 1.26 5.61
C PRO A 62 -0.17 1.22 6.23
N LEU A 63 -1.05 0.37 5.70
CA LEU A 63 -2.41 0.13 6.23
C LEU A 63 -2.37 -0.84 7.43
N ASP A 64 -1.31 -0.75 8.24
CA ASP A 64 -0.68 -1.86 8.96
C ASP A 64 -1.55 -2.58 10.01
N THR A 65 -1.22 -3.86 10.18
CA THR A 65 -1.55 -4.81 11.23
C THR A 65 -1.36 -4.26 12.66
N THR A 66 -0.28 -3.51 12.89
CA THR A 66 0.02 -2.88 14.18
C THR A 66 -0.98 -1.77 14.52
N ALA A 67 -1.51 -1.07 13.51
CA ALA A 67 -2.55 -0.08 13.70
C ALA A 67 -3.82 -0.78 14.16
N ASP A 68 -4.21 -1.84 13.46
CA ASP A 68 -5.37 -2.65 13.81
C ASP A 68 -5.26 -3.26 15.23
N GLU A 69 -4.10 -3.75 15.65
CA GLU A 69 -3.87 -4.27 17.00
C GLU A 69 -3.88 -3.17 18.08
N ALA A 70 -3.15 -2.08 17.86
CA ALA A 70 -3.12 -0.94 18.78
C ALA A 70 -4.52 -0.30 18.91
N LEU A 71 -5.25 -0.19 17.80
CA LEU A 71 -6.62 0.31 17.76
C LEU A 71 -7.61 -0.68 18.36
N ARG A 72 -7.48 -2.00 18.16
CA ARG A 72 -8.29 -2.99 18.87
C ARG A 72 -8.05 -2.93 20.38
N ALA A 73 -6.80 -2.77 20.81
CA ALA A 73 -6.46 -2.63 22.22
C ALA A 73 -7.03 -1.34 22.84
N LEU A 74 -7.08 -0.24 22.09
CA LEU A 74 -7.58 1.06 22.56
C LEU A 74 -9.10 1.22 22.44
N SER A 75 -9.72 0.70 21.38
CA SER A 75 -11.13 0.92 21.04
C SER A 75 -12.05 -0.27 21.33
N GLY A 76 -11.50 -1.48 21.42
CA GLY A 76 -12.28 -2.73 21.51
C GLY A 76 -13.17 -3.01 20.29
N ASN A 77 -13.07 -2.24 19.19
CA ASN A 77 -13.99 -2.31 18.06
C ASN A 77 -13.23 -2.49 16.73
N PRO A 78 -13.26 -3.70 16.13
CA PRO A 78 -12.56 -4.00 14.87
C PRO A 78 -13.10 -3.21 13.67
N THR A 79 -14.37 -2.79 13.70
CA THR A 79 -14.94 -1.98 12.62
C THR A 79 -14.31 -0.59 12.58
N LEU A 80 -13.94 -0.03 13.73
CA LEU A 80 -13.31 1.29 13.77
C LEU A 80 -11.93 1.24 13.08
N THR A 81 -11.15 0.18 13.29
CA THR A 81 -9.74 0.13 12.85
C THR A 81 -9.58 0.23 11.34
N THR A 82 -10.38 -0.54 10.59
CA THR A 82 -10.41 -0.50 9.12
C THR A 82 -10.79 0.89 8.58
N HIS A 83 -11.72 1.59 9.24
CA HIS A 83 -12.11 2.94 8.83
C HIS A 83 -10.99 3.95 9.03
N LEU A 84 -10.17 3.80 10.08
CA LEU A 84 -9.06 4.72 10.33
C LEU A 84 -7.94 4.57 9.29
N ALA A 85 -7.57 3.34 8.94
CA ALA A 85 -6.55 3.09 7.93
C ALA A 85 -6.95 3.71 6.58
N ILE A 86 -8.19 3.45 6.14
CA ILE A 86 -8.74 4.03 4.90
C ILE A 86 -8.81 5.55 5.00
N ALA A 87 -9.30 6.11 6.12
CA ALA A 87 -9.38 7.57 6.30
C ALA A 87 -8.00 8.24 6.23
N THR A 88 -7.00 7.64 6.85
CA THR A 88 -5.62 8.13 6.86
C THR A 88 -5.02 8.11 5.45
N ALA A 89 -5.21 7.02 4.70
CA ALA A 89 -4.78 6.93 3.31
C ALA A 89 -5.46 7.98 2.41
N LYS A 90 -6.77 8.22 2.59
CA LYS A 90 -7.49 9.29 1.89
C LYS A 90 -6.91 10.69 2.21
N ILE A 91 -6.52 10.95 3.46
CA ILE A 91 -5.87 12.21 3.85
C ILE A 91 -4.46 12.33 3.26
N ALA A 92 -3.69 11.24 3.24
CA ALA A 92 -2.38 11.18 2.60
C ALA A 92 -2.51 11.52 1.10
N TYR A 93 -3.50 10.96 0.41
CA TYR A 93 -3.77 11.24 -1.00
C TYR A 93 -4.17 12.71 -1.24
N ARG A 94 -5.03 13.29 -0.40
CA ARG A 94 -5.34 14.74 -0.46
C ARG A 94 -4.09 15.60 -0.30
N THR A 95 -3.18 15.19 0.58
CA THR A 95 -1.92 15.88 0.82
C THR A 95 -0.99 15.75 -0.37
N TYR A 96 -0.87 14.55 -0.95
CA TYR A 96 -0.18 14.30 -2.22
C TYR A 96 -0.65 15.27 -3.31
N LYS A 97 -1.96 15.37 -3.56
CA LYS A 97 -2.48 16.31 -4.56
C LYS A 97 -2.11 17.76 -4.27
N LYS A 98 -2.11 18.19 -3.01
CA LYS A 98 -1.69 19.56 -2.64
C LYS A 98 -0.21 19.81 -2.89
N VAL A 99 0.64 18.79 -2.67
CA VAL A 99 2.10 18.90 -2.85
C VAL A 99 2.48 18.95 -4.33
N PHE A 100 1.82 18.14 -5.16
CA PHE A 100 2.11 17.97 -6.58
C PHE A 100 1.17 18.78 -7.49
N THR A 101 0.67 19.92 -7.00
CA THR A 101 -0.10 20.90 -7.79
C THR A 101 0.37 22.32 -7.53
N GLY A 102 0.04 23.23 -8.45
CA GLY A 102 0.30 24.66 -8.34
C GLY A 102 1.67 25.08 -8.86
N MET A 103 1.90 26.40 -8.86
CA MET A 103 2.99 27.05 -9.60
C MET A 103 4.38 26.47 -9.31
N ARG A 104 4.69 26.16 -8.04
CA ARG A 104 5.96 25.54 -7.66
C ARG A 104 6.16 24.18 -8.33
N TRP A 105 5.11 23.36 -8.37
CA TRP A 105 5.18 22.06 -9.00
C TRP A 105 5.22 22.18 -10.53
N ASP A 106 4.47 23.11 -11.11
CA ASP A 106 4.45 23.37 -12.56
C ASP A 106 5.86 23.74 -13.08
N GLU A 107 6.62 24.54 -12.33
CA GLU A 107 8.03 24.87 -12.65
C GLU A 107 8.92 23.62 -12.65
N LEU A 108 8.79 22.76 -11.63
CA LEU A 108 9.55 21.52 -11.52
C LEU A 108 9.19 20.54 -12.63
N SER A 109 7.89 20.38 -12.89
CA SER A 109 7.39 19.51 -13.96
C SER A 109 7.83 20.00 -15.33
N GLY A 110 7.82 21.31 -15.57
CA GLY A 110 8.36 21.94 -16.79
C GLY A 110 9.87 21.69 -16.98
N ALA A 111 10.60 21.44 -15.89
CA ALA A 111 12.01 21.03 -15.92
C ALA A 111 12.21 19.50 -16.01
N GLY A 112 11.15 18.71 -16.18
CA GLY A 112 11.20 17.25 -16.30
C GLY A 112 11.07 16.47 -14.99
N ALA A 113 10.59 17.09 -13.90
CA ALA A 113 10.27 16.37 -12.68
C ALA A 113 8.98 15.54 -12.85
N HIS A 114 8.95 14.37 -12.20
CA HIS A 114 7.79 13.48 -12.12
C HIS A 114 7.29 13.42 -10.67
N PRO A 115 5.98 13.39 -10.44
CA PRO A 115 5.41 13.38 -9.10
C PRO A 115 5.65 12.05 -8.40
N GLN A 116 5.63 12.08 -7.07
CA GLN A 116 5.75 10.89 -6.24
C GLN A 116 4.45 10.15 -6.09
N THR A 117 4.28 9.05 -6.81
CA THR A 117 3.07 8.22 -6.77
C THR A 117 2.78 7.73 -5.34
N CYS A 118 1.53 7.80 -4.90
CA CYS A 118 1.16 7.21 -3.61
C CYS A 118 1.26 5.68 -3.70
N LEU A 119 1.90 5.03 -2.72
CA LEU A 119 1.97 3.57 -2.63
C LEU A 119 1.21 3.08 -1.39
N TRP A 120 0.20 2.24 -1.63
CA TRP A 120 -0.52 1.52 -0.59
C TRP A 120 0.18 0.20 -0.30
N THR A 121 0.63 0.01 0.94
CA THR A 121 1.29 -1.21 1.42
C THR A 121 0.49 -1.83 2.58
N SER A 122 0.80 -3.09 2.92
CA SER A 122 0.06 -3.87 3.94
C SER A 122 -1.44 -3.94 3.65
N THR A 123 -1.79 -4.17 2.37
CA THR A 123 -3.15 -4.11 1.83
C THR A 123 -3.97 -5.38 2.06
N THR A 124 -3.41 -6.40 2.70
CA THR A 124 -4.12 -7.60 3.12
C THR A 124 -4.69 -7.38 4.52
N PRO A 125 -6.02 -7.47 4.71
CA PRO A 125 -6.61 -7.35 6.04
C PRO A 125 -6.11 -8.44 6.99
N THR A 126 -5.85 -8.07 8.25
CA THR A 126 -5.52 -9.03 9.31
C THR A 126 -6.75 -9.69 9.91
N ASP A 127 -7.89 -8.99 9.84
CA ASP A 127 -9.15 -9.51 10.33
C ASP A 127 -9.70 -10.55 9.33
N PRO A 128 -9.80 -11.83 9.70
CA PRO A 128 -10.32 -12.85 8.80
C PRO A 128 -11.81 -12.66 8.47
N THR A 129 -12.52 -11.78 9.18
CA THR A 129 -13.91 -11.44 8.88
C THR A 129 -14.05 -10.40 7.76
N LEU A 130 -12.96 -9.73 7.39
CA LEU A 130 -12.96 -8.77 6.29
C LEU A 130 -12.62 -9.45 4.96
N PRO A 131 -13.21 -9.01 3.84
CA PRO A 131 -12.82 -9.50 2.52
C PRO A 131 -11.34 -9.23 2.23
N THR A 132 -10.61 -10.19 1.65
CA THR A 132 -9.19 -10.04 1.29
C THR A 132 -8.91 -8.83 0.39
N THR A 133 -9.92 -8.40 -0.37
CA THR A 133 -9.86 -7.25 -1.30
C THR A 133 -10.16 -5.89 -0.62
N LYS A 134 -10.56 -5.86 0.66
CA LYS A 134 -11.15 -4.70 1.34
C LYS A 134 -10.35 -3.40 1.17
N TYR A 135 -9.05 -3.44 1.40
CA TYR A 135 -8.21 -2.24 1.32
C TYR A 135 -7.93 -1.80 -0.12
N ILE A 136 -7.81 -2.77 -1.04
CA ILE A 136 -7.67 -2.49 -2.47
C ILE A 136 -8.90 -1.72 -2.94
N GLU A 137 -10.09 -2.29 -2.71
CA GLU A 137 -11.36 -1.73 -3.16
C GLU A 137 -11.65 -0.35 -2.57
N ALA A 138 -11.19 -0.07 -1.35
CA ALA A 138 -11.44 1.20 -0.66
C ALA A 138 -10.51 2.35 -1.08
N LEU A 139 -9.42 2.05 -1.80
CA LEU A 139 -8.33 3.00 -2.09
C LEU A 139 -8.01 3.11 -3.58
N ILE A 140 -8.95 2.74 -4.44
CA ILE A 140 -8.79 2.84 -5.90
C ILE A 140 -8.89 4.31 -6.32
N GLY A 141 -7.83 4.82 -6.94
CA GLY A 141 -7.79 6.19 -7.46
C GLY A 141 -6.57 6.47 -8.33
N PRO A 142 -6.58 7.59 -9.07
CA PRO A 142 -5.57 7.89 -10.06
C PRO A 142 -4.21 8.21 -9.44
N ASP A 143 -3.15 7.93 -10.16
CA ASP A 143 -1.76 8.19 -9.75
C ASP A 143 -1.42 7.52 -8.42
N THR A 144 -1.89 6.28 -8.25
CA THR A 144 -1.58 5.44 -7.10
C THR A 144 -1.06 4.07 -7.52
N ILE A 145 -0.28 3.46 -6.64
CA ILE A 145 0.19 2.08 -6.75
C ILE A 145 -0.33 1.34 -5.52
N THR A 146 -0.73 0.09 -5.68
CA THR A 146 -1.12 -0.77 -4.55
C THR A 146 -0.35 -2.07 -4.60
N THR A 147 0.32 -2.43 -3.50
CA THR A 147 0.92 -3.77 -3.42
C THR A 147 -0.17 -4.81 -3.25
N MET A 148 0.00 -5.96 -3.90
CA MET A 148 -0.89 -7.11 -3.78
C MET A 148 -0.04 -8.36 -3.62
N PRO A 149 -0.06 -9.00 -2.43
CA PRO A 149 0.44 -10.37 -2.29
C PRO A 149 -0.35 -11.31 -3.20
N HIS A 150 0.25 -12.44 -3.58
CA HIS A 150 -0.34 -13.38 -4.54
C HIS A 150 -1.80 -13.76 -4.22
N GLN A 151 -2.11 -14.06 -2.97
CA GLN A 151 -3.47 -14.41 -2.54
C GLN A 151 -4.46 -13.24 -2.69
N THR A 152 -4.04 -12.01 -2.37
CA THR A 152 -4.86 -10.80 -2.56
C THR A 152 -5.09 -10.52 -4.05
N LEU A 153 -4.07 -10.72 -4.88
CA LEU A 153 -4.18 -10.59 -6.33
C LEU A 153 -5.20 -11.57 -6.92
N GLU A 154 -5.10 -12.85 -6.56
CA GLU A 154 -6.04 -13.88 -7.03
C GLU A 154 -7.48 -13.58 -6.60
N ALA A 155 -7.68 -13.23 -5.33
CA ALA A 155 -8.99 -12.82 -4.82
C ALA A 155 -9.53 -11.60 -5.58
N PHE A 156 -8.68 -10.61 -5.87
CA PHE A 156 -9.09 -9.42 -6.60
C PHE A 156 -9.43 -9.70 -8.08
N ILE A 157 -8.70 -10.61 -8.74
CA ILE A 157 -9.03 -11.04 -10.10
C ILE A 157 -10.37 -11.79 -10.14
N ASP A 158 -10.61 -12.65 -9.16
CA ASP A 158 -11.81 -13.49 -9.08
C ASP A 158 -13.08 -12.69 -8.75
N HIS A 159 -13.03 -11.85 -7.72
CA HIS A 159 -14.22 -11.19 -7.17
C HIS A 159 -14.00 -9.74 -6.69
N GLY A 160 -12.91 -9.08 -7.09
CA GLY A 160 -12.66 -7.68 -6.74
C GLY A 160 -13.68 -6.71 -7.35
N HIS A 161 -14.11 -5.73 -6.57
CA HIS A 161 -14.99 -4.65 -7.05
C HIS A 161 -14.21 -3.38 -7.40
N VAL A 162 -14.32 -2.93 -8.65
CA VAL A 162 -13.59 -1.75 -9.14
C VAL A 162 -14.51 -0.54 -9.21
N ALA A 163 -14.21 0.48 -8.41
CA ALA A 163 -14.87 1.78 -8.41
C ALA A 163 -13.90 2.88 -7.93
N PRO A 164 -14.05 4.16 -8.33
CA PRO A 164 -13.18 5.25 -7.87
C PRO A 164 -13.50 5.65 -6.43
N THR A 165 -12.99 4.88 -5.46
CA THR A 165 -13.33 4.97 -4.03
C THR A 165 -12.40 5.85 -3.22
N LEU A 166 -11.18 6.10 -3.70
CA LEU A 166 -10.20 6.93 -2.99
C LEU A 166 -10.71 8.35 -2.74
N GLU A 167 -11.56 8.85 -3.64
CA GLU A 167 -12.14 10.19 -3.60
C GLU A 167 -13.67 10.19 -3.53
N ASP A 168 -14.27 9.13 -2.99
CA ASP A 168 -15.71 9.10 -2.74
C ASP A 168 -16.16 10.16 -1.70
N ASP A 169 -17.47 10.21 -1.43
CA ASP A 169 -18.09 11.18 -0.51
C ASP A 169 -17.77 10.92 0.98
N THR A 170 -16.91 9.95 1.32
CA THR A 170 -16.50 9.70 2.71
C THR A 170 -15.69 10.87 3.24
N ASP A 171 -16.07 11.39 4.41
CA ASP A 171 -15.29 12.39 5.13
C ASP A 171 -14.32 11.72 6.14
N PRO A 172 -13.02 11.60 5.82
CA PRO A 172 -12.01 11.06 6.71
C PRO A 172 -11.71 12.00 7.88
N ASP A 173 -11.98 13.31 7.78
CA ASP A 173 -11.82 14.25 8.90
C ASP A 173 -12.88 13.98 9.96
N ALA A 174 -14.10 13.63 9.55
CA ALA A 174 -15.16 13.16 10.44
C ALA A 174 -14.78 11.84 11.13
N ILE A 175 -14.16 10.89 10.41
CA ILE A 175 -13.65 9.65 11.00
C ILE A 175 -12.59 9.96 12.05
N LEU A 176 -11.56 10.73 11.71
CA LEU A 176 -10.53 11.16 12.68
C LEU A 176 -11.12 11.88 13.89
N SER A 177 -12.15 12.72 13.67
CA SER A 177 -12.87 13.38 14.75
C SER A 177 -13.56 12.36 15.65
N ALA A 178 -14.27 11.38 15.11
CA ALA A 178 -14.92 10.32 15.89
C ALA A 178 -13.90 9.52 16.73
N PHE A 179 -12.73 9.25 16.18
CA PHE A 179 -11.61 8.64 16.91
C PHE A 179 -11.13 9.47 18.09
N ARG A 180 -10.94 10.77 17.89
CA ARG A 180 -10.58 11.70 18.97
C ARG A 180 -11.65 11.75 20.06
N HIS A 181 -12.93 11.76 19.68
CA HIS A 181 -14.04 11.73 20.64
C HIS A 181 -14.10 10.41 21.43
N ALA A 182 -13.67 9.30 20.84
CA ALA A 182 -13.53 8.01 21.52
C ALA A 182 -12.30 7.95 22.46
N GLY A 183 -11.55 9.05 22.62
CA GLY A 183 -10.37 9.13 23.47
C GLY A 183 -9.10 8.58 22.83
N ILE A 184 -9.11 8.32 21.52
CA ILE A 184 -7.94 7.83 20.78
C ILE A 184 -7.19 9.04 20.25
N ASP A 185 -6.05 9.34 20.86
CA ASP A 185 -5.15 10.38 20.39
C ASP A 185 -4.37 9.90 19.16
N TYR A 186 -4.58 10.59 18.04
CA TYR A 186 -3.97 10.26 16.76
C TYR A 186 -2.44 10.44 16.77
N ASP A 187 -1.92 11.44 17.50
CA ASP A 187 -0.48 11.69 17.59
C ASP A 187 0.20 10.59 18.42
N THR A 188 -0.44 10.17 19.51
CA THR A 188 0.01 9.00 20.29
C THR A 188 -0.05 7.71 19.48
N LEU A 189 -1.12 7.49 18.72
CA LEU A 189 -1.28 6.31 17.86
C LEU A 189 -0.20 6.26 16.78
N THR A 190 0.00 7.34 16.03
CA THR A 190 1.03 7.41 14.97
C THR A 190 2.44 7.24 15.55
N SER A 191 2.72 7.87 16.68
CA SER A 191 4.01 7.69 17.40
C SER A 191 4.21 6.24 17.87
N HIS A 192 3.14 5.57 18.30
CA HIS A 192 3.20 4.16 18.68
C HIS A 192 3.47 3.27 17.47
N LEU A 193 2.78 3.53 16.35
CA LEU A 193 2.97 2.77 15.11
C LEU A 193 4.36 2.92 14.54
N GLU A 194 4.90 4.14 14.52
CA GLU A 194 6.28 4.38 14.07
C GLU A 194 7.29 3.59 14.91
N LYS A 195 7.16 3.64 16.24
CA LYS A 195 8.06 2.91 17.15
C LYS A 195 7.97 1.40 17.00
N THR A 196 6.75 0.87 16.89
CA THR A 196 6.54 -0.57 16.74
C THR A 196 7.02 -1.04 15.37
N GLY A 197 6.70 -0.33 14.29
CA GLY A 197 7.19 -0.64 12.94
C GLY A 197 8.72 -0.62 12.85
N LEU A 198 9.38 0.34 13.49
CA LEU A 198 10.84 0.40 13.56
C LEU A 198 11.43 -0.80 14.34
N ARG A 199 10.79 -1.17 15.46
CA ARG A 199 11.22 -2.32 16.27
C ARG A 199 11.08 -3.62 15.50
N ASP A 200 9.94 -3.84 14.86
CA ASP A 200 9.64 -5.09 14.16
C ASP A 200 10.53 -5.25 12.92
N SER A 201 10.82 -4.14 12.23
CA SER A 201 11.83 -4.08 11.15
C SER A 201 13.22 -4.44 11.66
N THR A 202 13.63 -3.90 12.81
CA THR A 202 14.94 -4.19 13.42
C THR A 202 15.04 -5.66 13.83
N TYR A 203 13.97 -6.21 14.38
CA TYR A 203 13.89 -7.61 14.78
C TYR A 203 14.00 -8.55 13.57
N SER A 204 13.19 -8.32 12.54
CA SER A 204 13.23 -9.11 11.29
C SER A 204 14.61 -9.08 10.63
N PHE A 205 15.24 -7.89 10.58
CA PHE A 205 16.61 -7.76 10.04
C PHE A 205 17.64 -8.54 10.87
N THR A 206 17.52 -8.52 12.20
CA THR A 206 18.41 -9.26 13.10
C THR A 206 18.24 -10.76 12.91
N GLU A 207 17.01 -11.27 12.79
CA GLU A 207 16.74 -12.67 12.52
C GLU A 207 17.34 -13.12 11.18
N MET A 208 17.18 -12.32 10.12
CA MET A 208 17.82 -12.59 8.83
C MET A 208 19.36 -12.68 8.96
N LEU A 209 19.99 -11.78 9.70
CA LEU A 209 21.43 -11.82 9.94
C LEU A 209 21.87 -13.06 10.75
N ASN A 210 21.05 -13.50 11.70
CA ASN A 210 21.29 -14.71 12.48
C ASN A 210 21.22 -15.96 11.59
N GLU A 211 20.20 -16.07 10.73
CA GLU A 211 20.06 -17.18 9.78
C GLU A 211 21.23 -17.24 8.80
N LEU A 212 21.63 -16.09 8.21
CA LEU A 212 22.79 -16.03 7.33
C LEU A 212 24.10 -16.43 8.05
N SER A 213 24.24 -16.03 9.30
CA SER A 213 25.40 -16.41 10.12
C SER A 213 25.42 -17.91 10.41
N ALA A 214 24.25 -18.51 10.67
CA ALA A 214 24.11 -19.95 10.87
C ALA A 214 24.46 -20.74 9.59
N ILE A 215 23.94 -20.31 8.43
CA ILE A 215 24.28 -20.91 7.13
C ILE A 215 25.79 -20.83 6.88
N ARG A 216 26.41 -19.65 7.10
CA ARG A 216 27.86 -19.48 6.94
C ARG A 216 28.66 -20.40 7.85
N ALA A 217 28.18 -20.68 9.07
CA ALA A 217 28.87 -21.58 9.99
C ALA A 217 28.79 -23.06 9.57
N THR A 218 27.88 -23.41 8.66
CA THR A 218 27.72 -24.76 8.11
C THR A 218 28.40 -24.98 6.76
N LEU A 219 28.97 -23.94 6.16
CA LEU A 219 29.78 -23.98 4.93
C LEU A 219 31.28 -24.06 5.24
#